data_AF-A0A1I4Z8Q7-F1
#
_entry.id   AF-A0A1I4Z8Q7-F1
#
_cell.length_a   1.000
_cell.length_b   1.000
_cell.length_c   1.000
_cell.angle_alpha   90.00
_cell.angle_beta   90.00
_cell.angle_gamma   90.00
#
_symmetry.space_group_name_H-M   'P 1'
#
loop_
_entity.id
_entity.type
_entity.pdbx_description
1 polymer ?
#
loop_
_entity_poly.entity_id
_entity_poly.type
_entity_poly.pdbx_seq_one_letter_code
_entity_poly.pdbx_strand_id
1 'polypeptide(L)'
;MVRTNGGVGITLITLSIVISSLSLASCTHGSRPPNSEEMYIKASALTKLSAAVESTVRYKNPPLELSESELLTLATRHDPVLLENFKDYKVRVLRQERHSVVLVCDASGSRALLEDAGCSGRMDRERWMGKPESCEFSIDAKEVCGGD
;
A
#
# COMPACT_ATOMS: atom_id res chain seq x y z
N MET A 1 -32.78 66.05 16.03
CA MET A 1 -32.14 67.23 15.41
C MET A 1 -30.76 67.40 16.05
N VAL A 2 -29.68 67.31 15.25
CA VAL A 2 -28.28 67.76 15.50
C VAL A 2 -27.48 66.94 16.56
N ARG A 3 -26.59 66.00 16.20
CA ARG A 3 -25.11 66.11 15.92
C ARG A 3 -24.37 66.98 16.96
N THR A 4 -23.21 66.69 17.57
CA THR A 4 -22.06 65.78 17.30
C THR A 4 -21.03 65.91 18.44
N ASN A 5 -20.23 64.85 18.62
CA ASN A 5 -18.77 64.80 18.91
C ASN A 5 -18.15 65.31 20.21
N GLY A 6 -17.23 64.48 20.73
CA GLY A 6 -16.01 64.94 21.40
C GLY A 6 -15.43 63.94 22.40
N GLY A 7 -14.54 63.05 21.96
CA GLY A 7 -13.83 62.13 22.86
C GLY A 7 -12.71 61.35 22.17
N VAL A 8 -11.71 62.07 21.66
CA VAL A 8 -10.42 61.47 21.25
C VAL A 8 -9.61 61.21 22.51
N GLY A 9 -9.44 59.94 22.86
CA GLY A 9 -8.62 59.46 23.98
C GLY A 9 -7.54 58.52 23.47
N ILE A 10 -6.41 59.10 23.10
CA ILE A 10 -5.15 58.46 22.74
C ILE A 10 -4.57 57.74 23.97
N THR A 11 -4.35 56.42 23.91
CA THR A 11 -3.28 55.63 24.58
C THR A 11 -3.61 54.15 24.36
N LEU A 12 -3.04 53.48 23.34
CA LEU A 12 -1.87 52.60 23.47
C LEU A 12 -2.02 51.52 24.56
N ILE A 13 -1.68 50.26 24.22
CA ILE A 13 -1.75 49.01 25.03
C ILE A 13 -3.12 48.31 24.84
N THR A 14 -3.35 47.21 24.12
CA THR A 14 -2.53 46.11 23.62
C THR A 14 -3.29 45.41 22.49
N LEU A 15 -2.70 45.44 21.31
CA LEU A 15 -2.57 44.31 20.40
C LEU A 15 -2.78 42.93 21.08
N SER A 16 -3.92 42.26 20.83
CA SER A 16 -4.17 40.85 21.15
C SER A 16 -5.35 40.42 20.26
N ILE A 17 -5.19 40.19 18.96
CA ILE A 17 -4.43 39.06 18.40
C ILE A 17 -4.54 37.83 19.30
N VAL A 18 -5.75 37.29 19.40
CA VAL A 18 -5.99 35.88 19.69
C VAL A 18 -6.78 35.39 18.47
N ILE A 19 -6.17 35.22 17.29
CA ILE A 19 -5.41 34.02 16.93
C ILE A 19 -5.88 32.80 17.76
N SER A 20 -7.18 32.50 17.67
CA SER A 20 -7.66 31.12 17.77
C SER A 20 -7.44 30.44 16.42
N SER A 21 -6.19 30.42 15.97
CA SER A 21 -5.70 29.40 15.07
C SER A 21 -5.72 28.10 15.86
N LEU A 22 -6.86 27.42 15.83
CA LEU A 22 -6.93 26.01 16.19
C LEU A 22 -6.14 25.28 15.11
N SER A 23 -4.83 25.18 15.34
CA SER A 23 -3.91 24.46 14.49
C SER A 23 -4.45 23.04 14.37
N LEU A 24 -4.99 22.72 13.19
CA LEU A 24 -5.07 21.35 12.74
C LEU A 24 -3.63 20.84 12.79
N ALA A 25 -3.28 20.16 13.88
CA ALA A 25 -2.11 19.32 13.92
C ALA A 25 -2.38 18.17 12.95
N SER A 26 -2.27 18.46 11.65
CA SER A 26 -1.98 17.45 10.66
C SER A 26 -0.61 16.93 11.05
N CYS A 27 -0.58 15.87 11.86
CA CYS A 27 0.56 15.00 11.91
C CYS A 27 0.77 14.55 10.48
N THR A 28 1.72 15.17 9.79
CA THR A 28 2.32 14.59 8.61
C THR A 28 2.88 13.26 9.11
N HIS A 29 2.11 12.18 8.99
CA HIS A 29 2.61 10.82 9.09
C HIS A 29 3.56 10.67 7.89
N GLY A 30 4.74 11.28 8.01
CA GLY A 30 5.85 11.04 7.13
C GLY A 30 6.26 9.61 7.41
N SER A 31 5.64 8.68 6.70
CA SER A 31 6.00 7.27 6.72
C SER A 31 7.48 7.20 6.42
N ARG A 32 8.27 6.84 7.44
CA ARG A 32 9.71 6.63 7.31
C ARG A 32 9.97 5.74 6.09
N PRO A 33 11.01 6.01 5.29
CA PRO A 33 11.36 5.12 4.19
C PRO A 33 11.48 3.68 4.73
N PRO A 34 10.95 2.68 4.01
CA PRO A 34 11.09 1.28 4.38
C PRO A 34 12.55 0.91 4.60
N ASN A 35 12.83 0.01 5.55
CA ASN A 35 14.17 -0.52 5.74
C ASN A 35 14.55 -1.38 4.51
N SER A 36 15.66 -1.06 3.86
CA SER A 36 16.07 -1.73 2.61
C SER A 36 16.37 -3.22 2.80
N GLU A 37 17.06 -3.60 3.88
CA GLU A 37 17.40 -4.99 4.16
C GLU A 37 16.12 -5.81 4.37
N GLU A 38 15.20 -5.28 5.16
CA GLU A 38 13.88 -5.87 5.38
C GLU A 38 13.10 -6.01 4.06
N MET A 39 13.11 -4.99 3.21
CA MET A 39 12.40 -5.03 1.93
C MET A 39 12.99 -6.05 0.97
N TYR A 40 14.31 -6.24 0.92
CA TYR A 40 14.93 -7.27 0.09
C TYR A 40 14.59 -8.69 0.58
N ILE A 41 14.51 -8.91 1.90
CA ILE A 41 14.05 -10.18 2.46
C ILE A 41 12.60 -10.44 2.03
N LYS A 42 11.73 -9.44 2.15
CA LYS A 42 10.32 -9.54 1.73
C LYS A 42 10.18 -9.72 0.22
N ALA A 43 11.07 -9.12 -0.58
CA ALA A 43 11.07 -9.30 -2.01
C ALA A 43 11.33 -10.77 -2.39
N SER A 44 12.35 -11.39 -1.78
CA SER A 44 12.65 -12.81 -1.96
C SER A 44 11.53 -13.72 -1.43
N ALA A 45 10.85 -13.32 -0.34
CA ALA A 45 9.68 -14.05 0.14
C ALA A 45 8.49 -13.93 -0.81
N LEU A 46 8.29 -12.76 -1.43
CA LEU A 46 7.15 -12.49 -2.30
C LEU A 46 7.23 -13.34 -3.56
N THR A 47 8.40 -13.48 -4.18
CA THR A 47 8.53 -14.33 -5.38
C THR A 47 8.06 -15.77 -5.13
N LYS A 48 8.32 -16.32 -3.93
CA LYS A 48 7.84 -17.65 -3.53
C LYS A 48 6.33 -17.68 -3.32
N LEU A 49 5.78 -16.67 -2.65
CA LEU A 49 4.33 -16.56 -2.42
C LEU A 49 3.58 -16.41 -3.76
N SER A 50 4.04 -15.51 -4.63
CA SER A 50 3.48 -15.30 -5.96
C SER A 50 3.51 -16.58 -6.79
N ALA A 51 4.64 -17.30 -6.81
CA ALA A 51 4.74 -18.58 -7.51
C ALA A 51 3.75 -19.64 -6.98
N ALA A 52 3.52 -19.68 -5.66
CA ALA A 52 2.54 -20.59 -5.06
C ALA A 52 1.09 -20.22 -5.45
N VAL A 53 0.78 -18.92 -5.50
CA VAL A 53 -0.51 -18.40 -5.96
C VAL A 53 -0.71 -18.70 -7.45
N GLU A 54 0.30 -18.44 -8.29
CA GLU A 54 0.27 -18.72 -9.74
C GLU A 54 0.05 -20.19 -10.01
N SER A 55 0.81 -21.07 -9.36
CA SER A 55 0.63 -22.51 -9.49
C SER A 55 -0.79 -22.95 -9.12
N THR A 56 -1.36 -22.34 -8.07
CA THR A 56 -2.73 -22.61 -7.65
C THR A 56 -3.75 -22.12 -8.69
N VAL A 57 -3.64 -20.89 -9.17
CA VAL A 57 -4.54 -20.32 -10.18
C VAL A 57 -4.46 -21.10 -11.50
N ARG A 58 -3.24 -21.39 -11.96
CA ARG A 58 -2.97 -22.02 -13.26
C ARG A 58 -3.35 -23.50 -13.32
N TYR A 59 -2.98 -24.27 -12.29
CA TYR A 59 -3.08 -25.74 -12.33
C TYR A 59 -4.23 -26.32 -11.51
N LYS A 60 -4.64 -25.67 -10.41
CA LYS A 60 -5.81 -26.11 -9.64
C LYS A 60 -7.10 -25.47 -10.13
N ASN A 61 -7.00 -24.36 -10.87
CA ASN A 61 -8.12 -23.62 -11.44
C ASN A 61 -9.28 -23.42 -10.44
N PRO A 62 -9.03 -22.78 -9.28
CA PRO A 62 -10.04 -22.61 -8.27
C PRO A 62 -11.18 -21.69 -8.75
N PRO A 63 -12.39 -21.80 -8.17
CA PRO A 63 -13.52 -20.94 -8.53
C PRO A 63 -13.16 -19.46 -8.54
N LEU A 64 -13.71 -18.70 -9.48
CA LEU A 64 -13.45 -17.25 -9.62
C LEU A 64 -14.02 -16.44 -8.45
N GLU A 65 -15.06 -16.97 -7.79
CA GLU A 65 -15.73 -16.33 -6.64
C GLU A 65 -14.93 -16.38 -5.33
N LEU A 66 -13.78 -17.07 -5.30
CA LEU A 66 -12.92 -17.04 -4.12
C LEU A 66 -12.43 -15.61 -3.88
N SER A 67 -12.60 -15.14 -2.64
CA SER A 67 -11.96 -13.91 -2.19
C SER A 67 -10.44 -14.04 -2.23
N GLU A 68 -9.75 -12.90 -2.25
CA GLU A 68 -8.28 -12.85 -2.22
C GLU A 68 -7.69 -13.63 -1.02
N SER A 69 -8.31 -13.51 0.15
CA SER A 69 -7.88 -14.20 1.38
C SER A 69 -8.08 -15.72 1.31
N GLU A 70 -9.18 -16.18 0.72
CA GLU A 70 -9.43 -17.61 0.53
C GLU A 70 -8.46 -18.19 -0.50
N LEU A 71 -8.15 -17.44 -1.55
CA LEU A 71 -7.17 -17.86 -2.55
C LEU A 71 -5.76 -17.94 -1.96
N LEU A 72 -5.34 -16.96 -1.16
CA LEU A 72 -4.07 -17.00 -0.43
C LEU A 72 -4.02 -18.23 0.48
N THR A 73 -5.08 -18.47 1.25
CA THR A 73 -5.18 -19.64 2.15
C THR A 73 -5.08 -20.96 1.37
N LEU A 74 -5.74 -21.05 0.20
CA LEU A 74 -5.67 -22.22 -0.66
C LEU A 74 -4.27 -22.42 -1.25
N ALA A 75 -3.63 -21.33 -1.68
CA ALA A 75 -2.30 -21.34 -2.28
C ALA A 75 -1.21 -21.75 -1.28
N THR A 76 -1.33 -21.30 -0.03
CA THR A 76 -0.34 -21.56 1.03
C THR A 76 -0.73 -22.72 1.95
N ARG A 77 -1.81 -23.46 1.66
CA ARG A 77 -2.29 -24.57 2.50
C ARG A 77 -1.21 -25.60 2.85
N HIS A 78 -0.30 -25.87 1.91
CA HIS A 78 0.79 -26.84 2.10
C HIS A 78 2.07 -26.22 2.66
N ASP A 79 2.18 -24.90 2.63
CA ASP A 79 3.30 -24.16 3.20
C ASP A 79 2.85 -22.80 3.76
N PRO A 80 2.22 -22.78 4.96
CA PRO A 80 1.74 -21.55 5.56
C PRO A 80 2.85 -20.55 5.90
N VAL A 81 4.12 -21.00 5.91
CA VAL A 81 5.27 -20.14 6.22
C VAL A 81 5.43 -18.99 5.23
N LEU A 82 4.90 -19.17 4.00
CA LEU A 82 4.94 -18.19 2.93
C LEU A 82 4.27 -16.86 3.29
N LEU A 83 3.33 -16.86 4.25
CA LEU A 83 2.66 -15.65 4.72
C LEU A 83 3.36 -14.96 5.90
N GLU A 84 4.35 -15.60 6.54
CA GLU A 84 4.91 -15.08 7.80
C GLU A 84 5.62 -13.74 7.63
N ASN A 85 6.31 -13.55 6.50
CA ASN A 85 6.98 -12.29 6.18
C ASN A 85 6.01 -11.12 5.96
N PHE A 86 4.70 -11.37 5.90
CA PHE A 86 3.68 -10.40 5.52
C PHE A 86 2.58 -10.21 6.57
N LYS A 87 2.74 -10.74 7.79
CA LYS A 87 1.72 -10.65 8.87
C LYS A 87 1.29 -9.22 9.20
N ASP A 88 2.23 -8.26 9.11
CA ASP A 88 1.98 -6.84 9.38
C ASP A 88 1.69 -6.02 8.11
N TYR A 89 1.43 -6.69 6.99
CA TYR A 89 1.24 -6.08 5.67
C TYR A 89 -0.12 -6.43 5.10
N LYS A 90 -0.60 -5.59 4.18
CA LYS A 90 -1.77 -5.92 3.37
C LYS A 90 -1.31 -6.64 2.12
N VAL A 91 -1.66 -7.92 1.99
CA VAL A 91 -1.40 -8.72 0.79
C VAL A 91 -2.68 -8.79 -0.03
N ARG A 92 -2.59 -8.38 -1.29
CA ARG A 92 -3.68 -8.41 -2.26
C ARG A 92 -3.32 -9.36 -3.39
N VAL A 93 -4.34 -9.97 -4.02
CA VAL A 93 -4.15 -10.85 -5.17
C VAL A 93 -5.07 -10.45 -6.31
N LEU A 94 -4.50 -10.22 -7.48
CA LEU A 94 -5.24 -10.05 -8.73
C LEU A 94 -5.17 -11.34 -9.54
N ARG A 95 -6.31 -11.81 -10.03
CA ARG A 95 -6.41 -12.89 -11.02
C ARG A 95 -6.76 -12.31 -12.38
N GLN A 96 -6.00 -12.69 -13.40
CA GLN A 96 -6.31 -12.38 -14.79
C GLN A 96 -6.18 -13.67 -15.60
N GLU A 97 -7.32 -14.19 -16.05
CA GLU A 97 -7.42 -15.51 -16.69
C GLU A 97 -6.83 -16.62 -15.78
N ARG A 98 -5.74 -17.27 -16.21
CA ARG A 98 -5.05 -18.31 -15.44
C ARG A 98 -3.76 -17.81 -14.78
N HIS A 99 -3.56 -16.49 -14.72
CA HIS A 99 -2.39 -15.87 -14.14
C HIS A 99 -2.76 -15.03 -12.91
N SER A 100 -1.74 -14.75 -12.10
CA SER A 100 -1.89 -13.99 -10.87
C SER A 100 -0.76 -13.00 -10.62
N VAL A 101 -1.12 -11.91 -9.96
CA VAL A 101 -0.20 -10.91 -9.42
C VAL A 101 -0.47 -10.77 -7.94
N VAL A 102 0.59 -10.75 -7.13
CA VAL A 102 0.52 -10.49 -5.70
C VAL A 102 1.10 -9.11 -5.42
N LEU A 103 0.34 -8.30 -4.70
CA LEU A 103 0.70 -6.94 -4.31
C LEU A 103 0.81 -6.87 -2.78
N VAL A 104 1.96 -6.41 -2.29
CA VAL A 104 2.20 -6.15 -0.87
C VAL A 104 2.17 -4.66 -0.62
N CYS A 105 1.31 -4.25 0.29
CA CYS A 105 1.17 -2.88 0.74
C CYS A 105 1.51 -2.75 2.22
N ASP A 106 1.77 -1.51 2.66
CA ASP A 106 1.95 -1.20 4.07
C ASP A 106 0.73 -1.60 4.92
N ALA A 107 0.90 -1.57 6.25
CA ALA A 107 -0.12 -1.99 7.21
C ALA A 107 -1.46 -1.25 7.04
N SER A 108 -1.41 0.03 6.65
CA SER A 108 -2.59 0.86 6.36
C SER A 108 -3.24 0.54 5.02
N GLY A 109 -2.56 -0.19 4.13
CA GLY A 109 -3.02 -0.47 2.77
C GLY A 109 -3.00 0.77 1.87
N SER A 110 -2.25 1.79 2.23
CA SER A 110 -2.18 3.06 1.49
C SER A 110 -1.08 3.06 0.43
N ARG A 111 0.05 2.42 0.74
CA ARG A 111 1.26 2.46 -0.10
C ARG A 111 1.65 1.08 -0.58
N ALA A 112 1.88 0.94 -1.88
CA ALA A 112 2.47 -0.26 -2.46
C ALA A 112 3.96 -0.36 -2.11
N LEU A 113 4.42 -1.57 -1.79
CA LEU A 113 5.82 -1.84 -1.43
C LEU A 113 6.48 -2.83 -2.39
N LEU A 114 5.76 -3.87 -2.80
CA LEU A 114 6.25 -4.91 -3.70
C LEU A 114 5.10 -5.41 -4.56
N GLU A 115 5.35 -5.71 -5.82
CA GLU A 115 4.36 -6.31 -6.71
C GLU A 115 5.05 -7.29 -7.67
N ASP A 116 4.47 -8.48 -7.80
CA ASP A 116 5.13 -9.60 -8.48
C ASP A 116 4.09 -10.50 -9.16
N ALA A 117 4.34 -10.82 -10.43
CA ALA A 117 3.60 -11.84 -11.16
C ALA A 117 4.23 -13.21 -10.86
N GLY A 118 3.42 -14.18 -10.44
CA GLY A 118 3.99 -15.46 -9.98
C GLY A 118 4.62 -16.35 -11.06
N CYS A 119 4.63 -15.90 -12.31
CA CYS A 119 5.28 -16.56 -13.45
C CYS A 119 6.72 -16.07 -13.68
N SER A 120 7.13 -14.95 -13.07
CA SER A 120 8.47 -14.39 -13.22
C SER A 120 9.44 -15.09 -12.23
N GLY A 121 10.66 -15.39 -12.69
CA GLY A 121 11.68 -16.00 -11.82
C GLY A 121 12.41 -15.00 -10.91
N ARG A 122 12.13 -13.70 -11.06
CA ARG A 122 12.75 -12.57 -10.36
C ARG A 122 11.63 -11.60 -9.95
N MET A 123 11.85 -10.85 -8.87
CA MET A 123 10.92 -9.79 -8.47
C MET A 123 10.64 -8.81 -9.61
N ASP A 124 9.36 -8.59 -9.93
CA ASP A 124 8.98 -7.69 -11.02
C ASP A 124 9.05 -6.20 -10.65
N ARG A 125 8.48 -5.80 -9.50
CA ARG A 125 8.44 -4.39 -9.08
C ARG A 125 8.74 -4.18 -7.59
N GLU A 126 9.89 -3.57 -7.32
CA GLU A 126 10.31 -3.12 -5.99
C GLU A 126 9.80 -1.70 -5.67
N ARG A 127 8.48 -1.55 -5.50
CA ARG A 127 7.80 -0.25 -5.34
C ARG A 127 8.12 0.52 -4.05
N TRP A 128 8.81 -0.10 -3.11
CA TRP A 128 9.34 0.57 -1.92
C TRP A 128 10.49 1.54 -2.24
N MET A 129 11.13 1.38 -3.42
CA MET A 129 12.15 2.30 -3.91
C MET A 129 11.52 3.46 -4.68
N GLY A 130 12.04 4.67 -4.44
CA GLY A 130 11.62 5.87 -5.18
C GLY A 130 10.37 6.54 -4.60
N LYS A 131 9.50 7.04 -5.49
CA LYS A 131 8.32 7.82 -5.09
C LYS A 131 7.22 6.87 -4.61
N PRO A 132 6.59 7.14 -3.44
CA PRO A 132 5.45 6.36 -2.97
C PRO A 132 4.33 6.25 -4.02
N GLU A 133 3.88 5.03 -4.25
CA GLU A 133 2.74 4.71 -5.11
C GLU A 133 1.55 4.21 -4.28
N SER A 134 0.33 4.45 -4.76
CA SER A 134 -0.88 3.90 -4.14
C SER A 134 -0.87 2.38 -4.16
N CYS A 135 -1.54 1.77 -3.19
CA CYS A 135 -1.74 0.32 -3.11
C CYS A 135 -2.68 -0.21 -4.21
N GLU A 136 -2.31 -0.05 -5.48
CA GLU A 136 -3.06 -0.51 -6.64
C GLU A 136 -2.18 -1.30 -7.60
N PHE A 137 -2.77 -2.31 -8.24
CA PHE A 137 -2.07 -3.15 -9.22
C PHE A 137 -1.61 -2.33 -10.43
N SER A 138 -0.42 -2.67 -10.94
CA SER A 138 0.19 -2.05 -12.11
C SER A 138 0.80 -3.04 -13.09
N ILE A 139 0.94 -4.30 -12.69
CA ILE A 139 1.32 -5.38 -13.60
C ILE A 139 0.06 -5.93 -14.28
N ASP A 140 0.12 -6.04 -15.61
CA ASP A 140 -0.79 -6.87 -16.39
C ASP A 140 -0.21 -8.30 -16.44
N ALA A 141 -0.85 -9.23 -15.74
CA ALA A 141 -0.41 -10.61 -15.65
C ALA A 141 -0.46 -11.30 -17.00
N LYS A 142 -1.38 -10.91 -17.89
CA LYS A 142 -1.48 -11.48 -19.23
C LYS A 142 -0.31 -11.04 -20.11
N GLU A 143 0.13 -9.80 -19.96
CA GLU A 143 1.31 -9.29 -20.69
C GLU A 143 2.59 -9.95 -20.17
N VAL A 144 2.77 -10.05 -18.85
CA VAL A 144 3.99 -10.59 -18.24
C VAL A 144 4.08 -12.11 -18.36
N CYS A 145 2.96 -12.82 -18.21
CA CYS A 145 2.93 -14.29 -18.19
C CYS A 145 2.45 -14.95 -19.49
N GLY A 146 1.97 -14.17 -20.48
CA GLY A 146 1.33 -14.69 -21.69
C GLY A 146 2.28 -15.17 -22.79
N GLY A 147 3.57 -15.29 -22.51
CA GLY A 147 4.60 -15.71 -23.48
C GLY A 147 4.74 -17.21 -23.70
N ASP A 148 3.75 -18.03 -23.31
CA ASP A 148 3.78 -19.49 -23.42
C ASP A 148 3.49 -20.01 -24.84
#